data_AF-A0A8T4BWG8-F1
#
_entry.id   AF-A0A8T4BWG8-F1
#
_cell.length_a   1.000
_cell.length_b   1.000
_cell.length_c   1.000
_cell.angle_alpha   90.00
_cell.angle_beta   90.00
_cell.angle_gamma   90.00
#
_symmetry.space_group_name_H-M   'P 1'
#
loop_
_entity.id
_entity.type
_entity.pdbx_description
1 polymer ?
#
loop_
_entity_poly.entity_id
_entity_poly.type
_entity_poly.pdbx_seq_one_letter_code
_entity_poly.pdbx_strand_id
1 'polypeptide(L)' 'MRPTIVAGSFYEISFTKLENQIKDLFEKGPGSLPMKKREKNIFAAIAPHAGYFFSG' A
#
# COMPACT_ATOMS: atom_id res chain seq x y z
N MET A 1 13.73 18.44 0.48
CA MET A 1 12.64 17.43 0.65
C MET A 1 12.02 17.20 -0.72
N ARG A 2 11.82 15.95 -1.16
CA ARG A 2 11.26 15.65 -2.50
C ARG A 2 9.73 15.63 -2.42
N PRO A 3 8.99 16.36 -3.28
CA PRO A 3 7.54 16.36 -3.26
C PRO A 3 6.94 15.05 -3.79
N THR A 4 5.75 14.71 -3.29
CA THR A 4 4.95 13.54 -3.72
C THR A 4 4.00 13.93 -4.85
N ILE A 5 4.54 14.00 -6.08
CA ILE A 5 3.84 14.56 -7.25
C ILE A 5 2.56 13.80 -7.64
N VAL A 6 2.49 12.50 -7.37
CA VAL A 6 1.35 11.64 -7.75
C VAL A 6 0.33 11.43 -6.62
N ALA A 7 0.56 12.02 -5.44
CA ALA A 7 -0.38 11.96 -4.32
C ALA A 7 -1.70 12.66 -4.69
N GLY A 8 -2.82 12.03 -4.40
CA GLY A 8 -4.15 12.46 -4.84
C GLY A 8 -4.55 11.97 -6.24
N SER A 9 -3.62 11.38 -7.01
CA SER A 9 -3.93 10.74 -8.31
C SER A 9 -3.73 9.23 -8.25
N PHE A 10 -2.59 8.75 -7.76
CA PHE A 10 -2.26 7.31 -7.72
C PHE A 10 -2.65 6.66 -6.39
N TYR A 11 -2.64 7.45 -5.32
CA TYR A 11 -3.01 7.05 -3.96
C TYR A 11 -3.55 8.27 -3.21
N GLU A 12 -4.25 8.04 -2.09
CA GLU A 12 -4.87 9.10 -1.29
C GLU A 12 -3.84 10.08 -0.70
N ILE A 13 -4.13 11.39 -0.81
CA ILE A 13 -3.25 12.44 -0.29
C ILE A 13 -3.36 12.64 1.23
N SER A 14 -4.54 12.35 1.79
CA SER A 14 -4.77 12.44 3.23
C SER A 14 -4.25 11.18 3.92
N PHE A 15 -3.46 11.35 4.97
CA PHE A 15 -2.91 10.23 5.75
C PHE A 15 -3.98 9.24 6.20
N THR A 16 -5.06 9.74 6.83
CA THR A 16 -6.14 8.90 7.35
C THR A 16 -6.86 8.15 6.23
N LYS A 17 -7.07 8.79 5.08
CA LYS A 17 -7.68 8.13 3.92
C LYS A 17 -6.75 7.10 3.29
N LEU A 18 -5.45 7.40 3.20
CA LEU A 18 -4.44 6.48 2.70
C LEU A 18 -4.30 5.25 3.58
N GLU A 19 -4.33 5.42 4.90
CA GLU A 19 -4.29 4.31 5.85
C GLU A 19 -5.50 3.38 5.64
N ASN A 20 -6.71 3.94 5.53
CA ASN A 20 -7.92 3.16 5.26
C ASN A 20 -7.85 2.51 3.87
N GLN A 21 -7.39 3.23 2.85
CA GLN A 21 -7.20 2.69 1.50
C GLN A 21 -6.28 1.47 1.51
N ILE A 22 -5.15 1.52 2.24
CA ILE A 22 -4.24 0.39 2.38
C ILE A 22 -4.91 -0.77 3.11
N LYS A 23 -5.63 -0.52 4.20
CA LYS A 23 -6.34 -1.58 4.94
C LYS A 23 -7.37 -2.28 4.05
N ASP A 24 -8.15 -1.52 3.29
CA ASP A 24 -9.15 -2.05 2.37
C ASP A 24 -8.52 -2.89 1.25
N LEU A 25 -7.32 -2.52 0.77
CA LEU A 25 -6.58 -3.31 -0.21
C LEU A 25 -6.12 -4.65 0.37
N PHE A 26 -5.69 -4.69 1.64
CA PHE A 26 -5.36 -5.95 2.30
C PHE A 26 -6.56 -6.89 2.43
N GLU A 27 -7.75 -6.34 2.73
CA GLU A 27 -9.00 -7.11 2.77
C GLU A 27 -9.44 -7.60 1.38
N LYS A 28 -9.24 -6.80 0.32
CA LYS A 28 -9.55 -7.19 -1.07
C LYS A 28 -8.53 -8.13 -1.70
N GLY A 29 -7.28 -8.06 -1.27
CA GLY A 29 -6.16 -8.85 -1.78
C GLY A 29 -5.92 -10.10 -0.91
N PRO A 30 -4.96 -10.07 0.04
CA PRO A 30 -4.68 -11.18 0.95
C PRO A 30 -5.86 -11.66 1.82
N GLY A 31 -6.94 -10.87 1.95
CA GLY A 31 -8.13 -11.21 2.73
C GLY A 31 -8.04 -10.90 4.22
N SER A 32 -6.92 -10.33 4.69
CA SER A 32 -6.74 -9.88 6.07
C SER A 32 -5.48 -9.05 6.24
N LEU A 33 -5.45 -8.24 7.30
CA LEU A 33 -4.23 -7.55 7.73
C LEU A 33 -3.17 -8.51 8.28
N PRO A 34 -1.87 -8.22 8.08
CA PRO A 34 -0.79 -9.04 8.62
C PRO A 34 -0.78 -8.98 10.15
N MET A 35 -1.17 -10.09 10.80
CA MET A 35 -1.28 -10.17 12.27
C MET A 35 0.06 -10.27 13.00
N LYS A 36 1.09 -10.79 12.33
CA LYS A 36 2.42 -11.00 12.91
C LYS A 36 3.49 -10.63 11.90
N LYS A 37 4.52 -9.93 12.37
CA LYS A 37 5.74 -9.73 11.60
C LYS A 37 6.40 -11.09 11.38
N ARG A 38 6.76 -11.42 10.14
CA ARG A 38 7.54 -12.63 9.84
C ARG A 38 9.00 -12.37 10.21
N GLU A 39 9.64 -13.28 10.94
CA GLU A 39 11.08 -13.22 11.31
C GLU A 39 12.01 -13.63 10.16
N LYS A 40 11.56 -13.51 8.90
CA LYS A 40 12.37 -13.86 7.74
C LYS A 40 13.18 -12.64 7.30
N ASN A 41 14.43 -12.87 6.91
CA ASN A 41 15.23 -11.88 6.18
C ASN A 41 14.70 -11.79 4.74
N ILE A 42 13.84 -10.80 4.47
CA ILE A 42 13.36 -10.52 3.10
C ILE A 42 14.51 -9.85 2.34
N PHE A 43 15.07 -10.55 1.35
CA PHE A 43 16.15 -10.03 0.51
C PHE A 43 15.66 -9.06 -0.57
N ALA A 44 14.48 -9.31 -1.14
CA ALA A 44 13.88 -8.49 -2.19
C ALA A 44 12.36 -8.68 -2.26
N ALA A 45 11.68 -7.73 -2.91
CA ALA A 45 10.27 -7.81 -3.29
C ALA A 45 10.10 -7.27 -4.71
N ILE A 46 9.16 -7.85 -5.46
CA ILE A 46 8.71 -7.34 -6.75
C ILE A 46 7.28 -6.83 -6.53
N ALA A 47 7.06 -5.54 -6.77
CA ALA A 47 5.77 -4.91 -6.61
C ALA A 47 5.43 -4.09 -7.87
N PRO A 48 4.17 -4.07 -8.30
CA PRO A 48 3.72 -3.20 -9.37
C PRO A 48 3.76 -1.73 -8.94
N HIS A 49 3.76 -0.82 -9.92
CA HIS A 49 3.89 0.63 -9.68
C HIS A 49 2.70 1.46 -10.18
N ALA A 50 1.61 0.80 -10.59
CA ALA A 50 0.41 1.50 -11.02
C ALA A 50 -0.33 2.10 -9.81
N GLY A 51 -1.36 2.90 -10.07
CA GLY A 51 -2.19 3.46 -9.00
C GLY A 51 -2.78 2.35 -8.13
N TYR A 52 -2.99 2.65 -6.85
CA TYR A 52 -3.47 1.71 -5.83
C TYR A 52 -4.82 1.08 -6.19
N PHE A 53 -5.62 1.75 -7.02
CA PHE A 53 -6.86 1.19 -7.55
C PHE A 53 -6.63 -0.05 -8.44
N PHE A 54 -5.53 -0.10 -9.19
CA PHE A 54 -5.24 -1.17 -10.14
C PHE A 54 -4.25 -2.20 -9.60
N SER A 55 -3.32 -1.77 -8.74
CA SER A 55 -2.21 -2.60 -8.30
C SER A 55 -1.85 -2.43 -6.82
N GLY A 56 -2.84 -2.07 -6.01
CA GLY A 56 -2.71 -1.96 -4.56
C GLY A 56 -2.84 -3.30 -3.84
#